data_AF-A0A951GDL3-F1
#
_entry.id   AF-A0A951GDL3-F1
#
_cell.length_a   1.000
_cell.length_b   1.000
_cell.length_c   1.000
_cell.angle_alpha   90.00
_cell.angle_beta   90.00
_cell.angle_gamma   90.00
#
_symmetry.space_group_name_H-M   'P 1'
#
loop_
_entity.id
_entity.type
_entity.pdbx_description
1 polymer ?
#
loop_
_entity_poly.entity_id
_entity_poly.type
_entity_poly.pdbx_seq_one_letter_code
_entity_poly.pdbx_strand_id
1 'polypeptide(L)'
;PLPGFSIPIRFEYISSTGSLANGAPNLLYGPGSNAWSVTLTPTYQYKIFFARAESSHVSANSTTPGLAFGRDGMNTTQTRFVFETGILF
;
A
#
# COMPACT_ATOMS: atom_id res chain seq x y z
N PRO A 1 -7.44 5.52 -25.69
CA PRO A 1 -6.59 4.54 -24.95
C PRO A 1 -5.81 3.70 -25.95
N LEU A 2 -4.51 3.47 -25.73
CA LEU A 2 -3.72 2.58 -26.59
C LEU A 2 -4.24 1.14 -26.43
N PRO A 3 -4.39 0.35 -27.52
CA PRO A 3 -4.79 -1.05 -27.41
C PRO A 3 -3.85 -1.83 -26.48
N GLY A 4 -4.42 -2.56 -25.52
CA GLY A 4 -3.65 -3.39 -24.58
C GLY A 4 -3.01 -2.63 -23.40
N PHE A 5 -3.26 -1.32 -23.25
CA PHE A 5 -2.69 -0.53 -22.15
C PHE A 5 -3.76 -0.17 -21.11
N SER A 6 -3.47 -0.43 -19.83
CA SER A 6 -4.33 -0.06 -18.70
C SER A 6 -3.50 0.55 -17.55
N ILE A 7 -4.08 1.53 -16.86
CA ILE A 7 -3.47 2.14 -15.66
C ILE A 7 -4.51 2.17 -14.53
N PRO A 8 -4.74 1.05 -13.85
CA PRO A 8 -5.45 1.04 -12.58
C PRO A 8 -4.76 1.93 -11.55
N ILE A 9 -5.57 2.68 -10.82
CA ILE A 9 -5.16 3.42 -9.63
C ILE A 9 -6.12 3.07 -8.49
N ARG A 10 -5.57 2.88 -7.29
CA ARG A 10 -6.32 2.59 -6.08
C ARG A 10 -5.90 3.55 -4.97
N PHE A 11 -6.88 4.22 -4.38
CA PHE A 11 -6.72 5.03 -3.18
C PHE A 11 -7.47 4.36 -2.04
N GLU A 12 -6.83 4.25 -0.89
CA GLU A 12 -7.39 3.61 0.31
C GLU A 12 -7.12 4.49 1.52
N TYR A 13 -8.07 4.50 2.45
CA TYR A 13 -7.94 5.12 3.76
C TYR A 13 -8.50 4.16 4.80
N ILE A 14 -7.71 3.91 5.85
CA ILE A 14 -8.08 3.04 6.97
C ILE A 14 -7.79 3.78 8.28
N SER A 15 -8.67 3.62 9.25
CA SER A 15 -8.53 4.26 10.56
C SER A 15 -9.02 3.33 11.66
N SER A 16 -8.29 3.33 12.76
CA SER A 16 -8.66 2.68 14.01
C SER A 16 -9.02 3.75 15.04
N THR A 17 -9.92 3.41 15.97
CA THR A 17 -10.30 4.26 17.10
C THR A 17 -9.89 3.61 18.41
N GLY A 18 -9.97 4.37 19.51
CA GLY A 18 -9.55 3.92 20.83
C GLY A 18 -8.13 4.36 21.18
N SER A 19 -7.71 4.04 22.40
CA SER A 19 -6.41 4.44 22.94
C SER A 19 -5.80 3.31 23.78
N LEU A 20 -4.46 3.30 23.89
CA LEU A 20 -3.75 2.39 24.78
C LEU A 20 -4.24 2.50 26.23
N ALA A 21 -4.56 3.71 26.69
CA ALA A 21 -5.07 3.96 28.03
C ALA A 21 -6.41 3.26 28.32
N ASN A 22 -7.22 3.04 27.28
CA ASN A 22 -8.51 2.35 27.38
C ASN A 22 -8.39 0.83 27.10
N GLY A 23 -7.16 0.31 27.00
CA GLY A 23 -6.91 -1.10 26.67
C GLY A 23 -7.32 -1.49 25.26
N ALA A 24 -7.42 -0.53 24.33
CA ALA A 24 -7.84 -0.81 22.96
C ALA A 24 -6.79 -1.70 22.25
N PRO A 25 -7.24 -2.74 21.51
CA PRO A 25 -6.33 -3.63 20.79
C PRO A 25 -5.65 -2.89 19.64
N ASN A 26 -4.43 -3.31 19.29
CA ASN A 26 -3.77 -2.79 18.10
C ASN A 26 -4.33 -3.47 16.84
N LEU A 27 -5.01 -2.71 15.98
CA LEU A 27 -5.58 -3.19 14.71
C LEU A 27 -4.78 -2.71 13.48
N LEU A 28 -3.87 -1.75 13.65
CA LEU A 28 -3.12 -1.09 12.58
C LEU A 28 -1.69 -0.80 13.08
N TYR A 29 -1.29 0.49 13.12
CA TYR A 29 0.02 0.98 13.53
C TYR A 29 0.02 1.49 14.98
N GLY A 30 -0.84 0.93 15.82
CA GLY A 30 -1.17 1.40 17.16
C GLY A 30 -2.67 1.71 17.33
N PRO A 31 -3.21 1.66 18.56
CA PRO A 31 -4.59 2.09 18.83
C PRO A 31 -4.81 3.56 18.45
N GLY A 32 -5.91 3.85 17.75
CA GLY A 32 -6.21 5.21 17.30
C GLY A 32 -5.42 5.69 16.07
N SER A 33 -4.58 4.83 15.48
CA SER A 33 -3.81 5.17 14.28
C SER A 33 -4.67 5.15 13.01
N ASN A 34 -4.22 5.88 12.01
CA ASN A 34 -4.83 5.91 10.69
C ASN A 34 -3.77 5.83 9.60
N ALA A 35 -4.14 5.40 8.40
CA ALA A 35 -3.25 5.38 7.26
C ALA A 35 -4.01 5.58 5.96
N TRP A 36 -3.33 6.14 4.98
CA TRP A 36 -3.78 6.18 3.60
C TRP A 36 -2.76 5.51 2.70
N SER A 37 -3.24 4.98 1.58
CA SER A 37 -2.37 4.42 0.56
C SER A 37 -2.84 4.74 -0.84
N VAL A 38 -1.86 4.86 -1.73
CA VAL A 38 -2.07 4.98 -3.16
C VAL A 38 -1.29 3.87 -3.87
N THR A 39 -1.95 3.19 -4.79
CA THR A 39 -1.33 2.14 -5.62
C THR A 39 -1.61 2.41 -7.09
N LEU A 40 -0.58 2.35 -7.92
CA LEU A 40 -0.63 2.54 -9.36
C LEU A 40 -0.09 1.28 -10.04
N THR A 41 -0.84 0.72 -10.99
CA THR A 41 -0.52 -0.60 -11.58
C THR A 41 -0.49 -0.60 -13.12
N PRO A 42 0.33 0.24 -13.78
CA PRO A 42 0.35 0.31 -15.24
C PRO A 42 0.67 -1.07 -15.82
N THR A 43 -0.19 -1.53 -16.72
CA THR A 43 -0.09 -2.81 -17.41
C THR A 43 -0.15 -2.59 -18.91
N TYR A 44 0.79 -3.22 -19.62
CA TYR A 44 0.81 -3.31 -21.06
C TYR A 44 0.73 -4.77 -21.48
N GLN A 45 -0.24 -5.10 -22.31
CA GLN A 45 -0.42 -6.42 -22.88
C GLN A 45 -0.33 -6.33 -24.41
N TYR A 46 0.57 -7.14 -24.97
CA TYR A 46 0.72 -7.31 -26.41
C TYR A 46 0.55 -8.78 -26.78
N LYS A 47 -0.59 -9.12 -27.40
CA LYS A 47 -0.98 -10.51 -27.70
C LYS A 47 -0.95 -11.36 -26.42
N ILE A 48 -0.06 -12.35 -26.38
CA ILE A 48 0.16 -13.22 -25.22
C ILE A 48 1.16 -12.63 -24.22
N PHE A 49 1.93 -11.62 -24.56
CA PHE A 49 2.92 -11.05 -23.64
C PHE A 49 2.29 -9.96 -22.78
N PHE A 50 2.72 -9.84 -21.53
CA PHE A 50 2.37 -8.70 -20.69
C PHE A 50 3.58 -8.20 -19.89
N ALA A 51 3.52 -6.91 -19.57
CA ALA A 51 4.38 -6.24 -18.61
C ALA A 51 3.52 -5.41 -17.67
N ARG A 52 3.77 -5.51 -16.37
CA ARG A 52 3.07 -4.78 -15.31
C ARG A 52 4.08 -4.17 -14.37
N ALA A 53 3.92 -2.91 -14.04
CA ALA A 53 4.56 -2.34 -12.86
C ALA A 53 3.49 -2.10 -11.78
N GLU A 54 3.86 -2.24 -10.52
CA GLU A 54 3.06 -1.81 -9.38
C GLU A 54 3.91 -0.91 -8.51
N SER A 55 3.41 0.28 -8.22
CA SER A 55 3.97 1.19 -7.21
C SER A 55 2.91 1.40 -6.15
N SER A 56 3.25 1.18 -4.88
CA SER A 56 2.35 1.42 -3.76
C SER A 56 3.05 2.23 -2.68
N HIS A 57 2.39 3.29 -2.24
CA HIS A 57 2.86 4.17 -1.16
C HIS A 57 1.81 4.18 -0.05
N VAL A 58 2.26 3.92 1.17
CA VAL A 58 1.44 3.96 2.38
C VAL A 58 2.03 4.99 3.32
N SER A 59 1.16 5.81 3.91
CA SER A 59 1.51 6.77 4.94
C SER A 59 0.56 6.61 6.12
N ALA A 60 1.14 6.35 7.29
CA ALA A 60 0.47 6.15 8.56
C ALA A 60 0.66 7.38 9.45
N ASN A 61 -0.34 7.66 10.27
CA ASN A 61 -0.37 8.79 11.19
C ASN A 61 -0.88 8.33 12.57
N SER A 62 -0.56 9.10 13.61
CA SER A 62 -0.86 8.75 15.01
C SER A 62 -0.37 7.34 15.37
N THR A 63 0.80 6.95 14.86
CA THR A 63 1.39 5.62 15.06
C THR A 63 2.00 5.48 16.45
N THR A 64 1.90 4.29 17.03
CA THR A 64 2.62 3.93 18.25
C THR A 64 4.07 3.54 17.90
N PRO A 65 5.08 4.10 18.60
CA PRO A 65 6.48 3.73 18.40
C PRO A 65 6.72 2.22 18.43
N GLY A 66 7.46 1.71 17.44
CA GLY A 66 7.77 0.28 17.30
C GLY A 66 6.69 -0.56 16.58
N LEU A 67 5.53 0.04 16.26
CA LEU A 67 4.43 -0.64 15.56
C LEU A 67 4.19 -0.09 14.14
N ALA A 68 5.02 0.85 13.66
CA ALA A 68 4.97 1.39 12.31
C ALA A 68 5.92 0.61 11.36
N PHE A 69 6.32 1.22 10.25
CA PHE A 69 7.19 0.59 9.26
C PHE A 69 8.68 0.71 9.60
N GLY A 70 9.50 -0.01 8.83
CA GLY A 70 10.95 0.00 8.95
C GLY A 70 11.46 -0.94 10.04
N ARG A 71 12.78 -1.12 10.09
CA ARG A 71 13.42 -2.10 10.97
C ARG A 71 13.14 -1.85 12.46
N ASP A 72 13.05 -0.58 12.84
CA ASP A 72 12.80 -0.16 14.22
C ASP A 72 11.32 0.19 14.46
N GLY A 73 10.45 0.01 13.46
CA GLY A 73 9.01 0.28 13.58
C GLY A 73 8.65 1.75 13.81
N MET A 74 9.52 2.67 13.38
CA MET A 74 9.37 4.12 13.57
C MET A 74 9.06 4.89 12.29
N ASN A 75 9.18 4.26 11.12
CA ASN A 75 8.91 4.93 9.85
C ASN A 75 7.39 4.98 9.62
N THR A 76 6.85 6.17 9.45
CA THR A 76 5.43 6.39 9.18
C THR A 76 5.07 6.16 7.71
N THR A 77 6.05 5.92 6.84
CA THR A 77 5.81 5.70 5.42
C THR A 77 6.48 4.42 4.92
N GLN A 78 5.85 3.77 3.94
CA GLN A 78 6.45 2.66 3.22
C GLN A 78 6.08 2.76 1.74
N THR A 79 7.09 2.69 0.88
CA THR A 79 6.90 2.62 -0.57
C THR A 79 7.43 1.29 -1.07
N ARG A 80 6.63 0.60 -1.88
CA ARG A 80 7.02 -0.64 -2.56
C ARG A 80 6.88 -0.47 -4.07
N PHE A 81 7.77 -1.12 -4.79
CA PHE A 81 7.72 -1.20 -6.24
C PHE A 81 7.94 -2.65 -6.68
N VAL A 82 7.12 -3.10 -7.62
CA VAL A 82 7.22 -4.43 -8.24
C VAL A 82 7.12 -4.24 -9.74
N PHE A 83 7.90 -5.02 -10.47
CA PHE A 83 7.80 -5.12 -11.91
C PHE A 83 7.70 -6.60 -12.29
N GLU A 84 6.75 -6.90 -13.17
CA GLU A 84 6.41 -8.25 -13.61
C GLU A 84 6.31 -8.28 -15.13
N THR A 85 6.81 -9.34 -15.73
CA THR A 85 6.60 -9.63 -17.16
C THR A 85 6.25 -11.10 -17.32
N GLY A 86 5.46 -11.43 -18.32
CA GLY A 86 5.04 -12.82 -18.52
C GLY A 86 4.32 -13.08 -19.83
N ILE A 87 3.84 -14.31 -19.94
CA ILE A 87 3.14 -14.86 -21.10
C ILE A 87 1.81 -15.43 -20.63
N LEU A 88 0.73 -15.08 -21.33
CA LEU A 88 -0.63 -15.60 -21.20
C LEU A 88 -0.70 -16.91 -22.01
N PHE A 89 -1.18 -17.97 -21.38
CA PHE A 89 -1.30 -19.31 -21.96
C PHE A 89 -2.75 -19.76 -22.00
#